data_AF-A0A523ZHZ0-F1
#
_entry.id   AF-A0A523ZHZ0-F1
#
_cell.length_a   1.000
_cell.length_b   1.000
_cell.length_c   1.000
_cell.angle_alpha   90.00
_cell.angle_beta   90.00
_cell.angle_gamma   90.00
#
_symmetry.space_group_name_H-M   'P 1'
#
loop_
_entity.id
_entity.type
_entity.pdbx_description
1 polymer ?
#
loop_
_entity_poly.entity_id
_entity_poly.type
_entity_poly.pdbx_seq_one_letter_code
_entity_poly.pdbx_strand_id
1 'polypeptide(L)'
;MNCTKIEKWLSDRIDGELSERKTRAIEAHLEKCASCRSYAASLEKIHDEATSLERVEVSPAFWEGFASRLKANLESSREERREKRALVLSWNWVWSGAALLAVVAVGLYLLLFQSPQPQEMYVFSLENSLASIYQEIGDDSELEELFNSILVESIDEYLEDSEWKERPDFLENLLLWEGLTEEEIEFLESEIKKDIKS
;
A
#
# COMPACT_ATOMS: atom_id res chain seq x y z
N MET A 1 -12.41 0.95 22.68
CA MET A 1 -12.01 1.32 21.30
C MET A 1 -11.15 0.20 20.75
N ASN A 2 -11.16 0.00 19.44
CA ASN A 2 -10.36 -1.02 18.76
C ASN A 2 -8.96 -0.43 18.43
N CYS A 3 -7.90 -1.17 18.74
CA CYS A 3 -6.50 -0.81 18.51
C CYS A 3 -6.22 -0.45 17.05
N THR A 4 -6.75 -1.21 16.10
CA THR A 4 -6.56 -0.97 14.65
C THR A 4 -7.01 0.43 14.22
N LYS A 5 -8.07 0.94 14.86
CA LYS A 5 -8.59 2.29 14.58
C LYS A 5 -7.71 3.37 15.19
N ILE A 6 -7.11 3.09 16.35
CA ILE A 6 -6.19 4.00 17.03
C ILE A 6 -4.86 4.08 16.29
N GLU A 7 -4.34 2.96 15.82
CA GLU A 7 -3.12 2.89 15.01
C GLU A 7 -3.24 3.76 13.76
N LYS A 8 -4.34 3.61 13.00
CA LYS A 8 -4.61 4.49 11.86
C LYS A 8 -4.63 5.97 12.24
N TRP A 9 -5.32 6.31 13.33
CA TRP A 9 -5.40 7.71 13.77
C TRP A 9 -4.08 8.25 14.35
N LEU A 10 -3.18 7.38 14.81
CA LEU A 10 -1.83 7.77 15.24
C LEU A 10 -0.98 8.17 14.03
N SER A 11 -1.10 7.47 12.90
CA SER A 11 -0.47 7.87 11.63
C SER A 11 -1.05 9.20 11.13
N ASP A 12 -2.39 9.30 11.01
CA ASP A 12 -3.07 10.53 10.58
C ASP A 12 -2.68 11.76 11.45
N ARG A 13 -2.34 11.53 12.73
CA ARG A 13 -1.89 12.58 13.67
C ARG A 13 -0.50 13.10 13.32
N ILE A 14 0.41 12.23 12.92
CA ILE A 14 1.77 12.59 12.47
C ILE A 14 1.71 13.43 11.18
N ASP A 15 0.80 13.08 10.28
CA ASP A 15 0.59 13.79 9.02
C ASP A 15 -0.14 15.14 9.19
N GLY A 16 -0.57 15.48 10.42
CA GLY A 16 -1.20 16.75 10.77
C GLY A 16 -2.72 16.82 10.50
N GLU A 17 -3.39 15.70 10.21
CA GLU A 17 -4.77 15.65 9.73
C GLU A 17 -5.79 15.13 10.77
N LEU A 18 -5.63 15.50 12.05
CA LEU A 18 -6.51 15.01 13.11
C LEU A 18 -7.32 16.11 13.81
N SER A 19 -8.63 15.86 13.98
CA SER A 19 -9.50 16.73 14.78
C SER A 19 -9.31 16.50 16.28
N GLU A 20 -9.48 17.54 17.10
CA GLU A 20 -9.31 17.47 18.56
C GLU A 20 -10.11 16.35 19.23
N ARG A 21 -11.28 16.02 18.68
CA ARG A 21 -12.13 14.92 19.19
C ARG A 21 -11.43 13.57 19.04
N LYS A 22 -10.78 13.33 17.90
CA LYS A 22 -10.03 12.10 17.65
C LYS A 22 -8.77 12.08 18.51
N THR A 23 -8.08 13.20 18.69
CA THR A 23 -6.89 13.30 19.54
C THR A 23 -7.18 12.88 20.98
N ARG A 24 -8.25 13.43 21.58
CA ARG A 24 -8.69 13.05 22.93
C ARG A 24 -9.06 11.56 23.03
N ALA A 25 -9.62 10.99 21.97
CA ALA A 25 -9.97 9.58 21.95
C ALA A 25 -8.72 8.67 21.85
N ILE A 26 -7.67 9.12 21.16
CA ILE A 26 -6.36 8.46 21.17
C ILE A 26 -5.76 8.49 22.57
N GLU A 27 -5.66 9.67 23.19
CA GLU A 27 -5.06 9.84 24.53
C GLU A 27 -5.73 8.93 25.56
N ALA A 28 -7.07 8.92 25.60
CA ALA A 28 -7.83 8.07 26.50
C ALA A 28 -7.64 6.56 26.25
N HIS A 29 -7.27 6.17 25.03
CA HIS A 29 -6.94 4.79 24.71
C HIS A 29 -5.50 4.45 25.12
N LEU A 30 -4.55 5.36 24.85
CA LEU A 30 -3.15 5.21 25.23
C LEU A 30 -2.97 5.09 26.73
N GLU A 31 -3.83 5.69 27.56
CA GLU A 31 -3.79 5.47 29.02
C GLU A 31 -4.02 4.00 29.40
N LYS A 32 -4.80 3.26 28.62
CA LYS A 32 -5.32 1.93 28.97
C LYS A 32 -4.69 0.79 28.20
N CYS A 33 -4.10 1.06 27.03
CA CYS A 33 -3.58 0.03 26.12
C CYS A 33 -2.05 0.14 25.99
N ALA A 34 -1.34 -0.91 26.41
CA ALA A 34 0.12 -0.94 26.31
C ALA A 34 0.63 -1.10 24.88
N SER A 35 -0.04 -1.91 24.04
CA SER A 35 0.38 -2.14 22.65
C SER A 35 0.24 -0.89 21.78
N CYS A 36 -0.84 -0.11 21.94
CA CYS A 36 -0.95 1.15 21.21
C CYS A 36 0.05 2.21 21.71
N ARG A 37 0.51 2.14 22.97
CA ARG A 37 1.61 3.01 23.46
C ARG A 37 2.94 2.64 22.82
N SER A 38 3.27 1.35 22.73
CA SER A 38 4.51 0.93 22.06
C SER A 38 4.47 1.30 20.58
N TYR A 39 3.34 1.07 19.91
CA TYR A 39 3.17 1.47 18.51
C TYR A 39 3.32 2.98 18.30
N ALA A 40 2.71 3.81 19.15
CA ALA A 40 2.86 5.26 19.09
C ALA A 40 4.33 5.69 19.22
N ALA A 41 5.08 5.08 20.15
CA ALA A 41 6.50 5.37 20.34
C ALA A 41 7.35 4.96 19.12
N SER A 42 7.06 3.80 18.50
CA SER A 42 7.73 3.37 17.28
C SER A 42 7.47 4.33 16.12
N LEU A 43 6.22 4.76 15.94
CA LEU A 43 5.84 5.74 14.92
C LEU A 43 6.55 7.09 15.13
N GLU A 44 6.60 7.59 16.36
CA GLU A 44 7.30 8.84 16.69
C GLU A 44 8.80 8.74 16.40
N LYS A 45 9.43 7.61 16.73
CA LYS A 45 10.85 7.36 16.43
C LYS A 45 11.12 7.36 14.91
N ILE A 46 10.31 6.64 14.13
CA ILE A 46 10.44 6.60 12.67
C ILE A 46 10.27 8.00 12.08
N HIS A 47 9.28 8.74 12.56
CA HIS A 47 9.08 10.12 12.12
C HIS A 47 10.31 10.98 12.39
N ASP A 48 10.82 10.97 13.63
CA ASP A 48 11.97 11.78 14.02
C ASP A 48 13.23 11.44 13.21
N GLU A 49 13.47 10.16 12.95
CA GLU A 49 14.55 9.70 12.08
C GLU A 49 14.35 10.21 10.65
N ALA A 50 13.15 10.09 10.09
CA ALA A 50 12.84 10.55 8.74
C ALA A 50 12.99 12.08 8.59
N THR A 51 12.60 12.88 9.59
CA THR A 51 12.80 14.33 9.56
C THR A 51 14.23 14.76 9.81
N SER A 52 15.06 13.90 10.41
CA SER A 52 16.49 14.16 10.62
C SER A 52 17.33 13.98 9.35
N LEU A 53 16.78 13.30 8.33
CA LEU A 53 17.45 13.10 7.05
C LEU A 53 17.69 14.43 6.33
N GLU A 54 18.84 14.53 5.65
CA GLU A 54 19.17 15.71 4.87
C GLU A 54 18.15 15.90 3.74
N ARG A 55 17.50 17.07 3.74
CA ARG A 55 16.53 17.40 2.71
C ARG A 55 17.28 17.68 1.41
N VAL A 56 17.16 16.77 0.44
CA VAL A 56 17.65 16.99 -0.91
C VAL A 56 16.84 18.13 -1.55
N GLU A 57 17.49 19.28 -1.78
CA GLU A 57 16.88 20.36 -2.56
C GLU A 57 16.88 19.97 -4.04
N VAL A 58 15.70 19.63 -4.54
CA VAL A 58 15.52 19.33 -5.96
C VAL A 58 15.53 20.63 -6.77
N SER A 59 16.33 20.67 -7.83
CA SER A 59 16.50 21.89 -8.64
C SER A 59 15.16 22.41 -9.22
N PRO A 60 14.98 23.74 -9.37
CA PRO A 60 13.77 24.30 -10.00
C PRO A 60 13.46 23.76 -11.40
N ALA A 61 14.50 23.41 -12.18
CA ALA A 61 14.35 22.85 -13.52
C ALA A 61 13.64 21.48 -13.52
N PHE A 62 13.78 20.68 -12.44
CA PHE A 62 13.01 19.44 -12.28
C PHE A 62 11.51 19.74 -12.15
N TRP A 63 11.15 20.74 -11.35
CA TRP A 63 9.76 21.11 -11.11
C TRP A 63 9.05 21.66 -12.35
N GLU A 64 9.77 22.39 -13.21
CA GLU A 64 9.24 22.88 -14.49
C GLU A 64 8.80 21.73 -15.40
N GLY A 65 9.56 20.64 -15.45
CA GLY A 65 9.23 19.46 -16.24
C GLY A 65 8.21 18.52 -15.58
N PHE A 66 8.20 18.47 -14.24
CA PHE A 66 7.39 17.54 -13.47
C PHE A 66 5.88 17.73 -13.72
N ALA A 67 5.39 18.97 -13.64
CA ALA A 67 3.97 19.25 -13.82
C ALA A 67 3.46 18.84 -15.22
N SER A 68 4.30 19.03 -16.25
CA SER A 68 3.98 18.64 -17.62
C SER A 68 3.95 17.12 -17.79
N ARG A 69 4.93 16.40 -17.21
CA ARG A 69 4.99 14.93 -17.24
C ARG A 69 3.81 14.31 -16.49
N LEU A 70 3.50 14.84 -15.30
CA LEU A 70 2.36 14.42 -14.50
C LEU A 70 1.04 14.62 -15.26
N LYS A 71 0.86 15.79 -15.88
CA LYS A 71 -0.34 16.08 -16.67
C LYS A 71 -0.46 15.13 -17.87
N ALA A 72 0.62 14.90 -18.61
CA ALA A 72 0.62 13.97 -19.74
C ALA A 72 0.25 12.53 -19.32
N ASN A 73 0.79 12.06 -18.20
CA ASN A 73 0.51 10.72 -17.67
C ASN A 73 -0.94 10.59 -17.16
N LEU A 74 -1.49 11.65 -16.54
CA LEU A 74 -2.90 11.69 -16.14
C LEU A 74 -3.85 11.73 -17.35
N GLU A 75 -3.45 12.39 -18.43
CA GLU A 75 -4.22 12.45 -19.68
C GLU A 75 -4.22 11.11 -20.43
N SER A 76 -3.07 10.45 -20.59
CA SER A 76 -2.98 9.11 -21.20
C SER A 76 -3.79 8.07 -20.43
N SER A 77 -3.69 8.07 -19.10
CA SER A 77 -4.46 7.18 -18.21
C SER A 77 -5.99 7.39 -18.33
N ARG A 78 -6.43 8.63 -18.61
CA ARG A 78 -7.85 8.96 -18.81
C ARG A 78 -8.35 8.52 -20.17
N GLU A 79 -7.54 8.66 -21.21
CA GLU A 79 -7.89 8.23 -22.57
C GLU A 79 -8.07 6.71 -22.63
N GLU A 80 -7.14 5.94 -22.06
CA GLU A 80 -7.29 4.48 -21.97
C GLU A 80 -8.57 4.05 -21.22
N ARG A 81 -8.87 4.70 -20.08
CA ARG A 81 -10.10 4.41 -19.32
C ARG A 81 -11.34 4.79 -20.11
N ARG A 82 -11.29 5.85 -20.92
CA ARG A 82 -12.42 6.32 -21.74
C ARG A 82 -12.68 5.39 -22.91
N GLU A 83 -11.65 4.91 -23.59
CA GLU A 83 -11.77 3.92 -24.67
C GLU A 83 -12.31 2.58 -24.14
N LYS A 84 -11.77 2.09 -23.01
CA LYS A 84 -12.26 0.88 -22.35
C LYS A 84 -13.73 1.03 -21.90
N ARG A 85 -14.13 2.21 -21.39
CA ARG A 85 -15.54 2.48 -21.03
C ARG A 85 -16.47 2.61 -22.23
N ALA A 86 -16.02 3.20 -23.34
CA ALA A 86 -16.83 3.36 -24.55
C ALA A 86 -17.17 1.99 -25.18
N LEU A 87 -16.22 1.06 -25.17
CA LEU A 87 -16.41 -0.31 -25.67
C LEU A 87 -17.38 -1.14 -24.80
N VAL A 88 -17.37 -0.95 -23.48
CA VAL A 88 -18.29 -1.63 -22.55
C VAL A 88 -19.71 -1.04 -22.63
N LEU A 89 -19.84 0.27 -22.86
CA LEU A 89 -21.14 0.94 -22.94
C LEU A 89 -21.90 0.60 -24.23
N SER A 90 -21.21 0.36 -25.35
CA SER A 90 -21.85 -0.06 -26.60
C SER A 90 -22.37 -1.51 -26.59
N TRP A 91 -21.98 -2.33 -25.60
CA TRP A 91 -22.44 -3.72 -25.47
C TRP A 91 -23.76 -3.85 -24.68
N ASN A 92 -24.07 -2.92 -23.77
CA ASN A 92 -25.22 -3.06 -22.85
C ASN A 92 -26.53 -2.36 -23.29
N TRP A 93 -26.64 -1.84 -24.51
CA TRP A 93 -27.88 -1.22 -25.00
C TRP A 93 -28.99 -2.20 -25.43
N VAL A 94 -28.76 -3.51 -25.32
CA VAL A 94 -29.75 -4.55 -25.72
C VAL A 94 -30.65 -5.03 -24.57
N TRP A 95 -30.41 -4.64 -23.31
CA TRP A 95 -31.20 -5.13 -22.15
C TRP A 95 -31.80 -4.02 -21.27
N SER A 96 -32.24 -2.93 -21.89
CA SER A 96 -32.74 -1.71 -21.22
C SER A 96 -34.16 -1.79 -20.61
N GLY A 97 -34.64 -3.00 -20.29
CA GLY A 97 -35.96 -3.20 -19.66
C GLY A 97 -35.89 -3.77 -18.24
N ALA A 98 -34.99 -4.72 -17.98
CA ALA A 98 -34.91 -5.42 -16.69
C ALA A 98 -33.92 -4.76 -15.70
N ALA A 99 -33.01 -3.92 -16.19
CA ALA A 99 -31.92 -3.35 -15.39
C ALA A 99 -32.40 -2.34 -14.34
N LEU A 100 -33.47 -1.58 -14.61
CA LEU A 100 -33.89 -0.50 -13.72
C LEU A 100 -34.44 -1.04 -12.37
N LEU A 101 -35.19 -2.15 -12.41
CA LEU A 101 -35.72 -2.79 -11.20
C LEU A 101 -34.61 -3.49 -10.40
N ALA A 102 -33.64 -4.09 -11.08
CA ALA A 102 -32.47 -4.68 -10.41
C ALA A 102 -31.59 -3.61 -9.76
N VAL A 103 -31.37 -2.45 -10.40
CA VAL A 103 -30.60 -1.33 -9.83
C VAL A 103 -31.29 -0.74 -8.59
N VAL A 104 -32.62 -0.63 -8.59
CA VAL A 104 -33.36 -0.16 -7.41
C VAL A 104 -33.28 -1.19 -6.28
N ALA A 105 -33.50 -2.48 -6.56
CA ALA A 105 -33.42 -3.53 -5.57
C ALA A 105 -32.00 -3.69 -4.98
N VAL A 106 -30.97 -3.63 -5.83
CA VAL A 106 -29.56 -3.64 -5.41
C VAL A 106 -29.22 -2.37 -4.67
N GLY A 107 -29.66 -1.19 -5.11
CA GLY A 107 -29.44 0.08 -4.40
C GLY A 107 -30.05 0.08 -3.00
N LEU A 108 -31.26 -0.47 -2.84
CA LEU A 108 -31.93 -0.65 -1.56
C LEU A 108 -31.22 -1.69 -0.68
N TYR A 109 -30.75 -2.78 -1.28
CA TYR A 109 -29.96 -3.80 -0.58
C TYR A 109 -28.60 -3.24 -0.12
N LEU A 110 -27.89 -2.50 -0.96
CA LEU A 110 -26.62 -1.86 -0.60
C LEU A 110 -26.84 -0.77 0.47
N LEU A 111 -27.90 0.04 0.38
CA LEU A 111 -28.21 1.04 1.42
C LEU A 111 -28.56 0.41 2.78
N LEU A 112 -29.20 -0.77 2.79
CA LEU A 112 -29.61 -1.44 4.02
C LEU A 112 -28.54 -2.39 4.59
N PHE A 113 -27.68 -2.97 3.75
CA PHE A 113 -26.70 -3.99 4.14
C PHE A 113 -25.23 -3.57 4.00
N GLN A 114 -24.92 -2.46 3.31
CA GLN A 114 -23.56 -1.91 3.33
C GLN A 114 -23.46 -0.83 4.40
N SER A 115 -22.96 -1.23 5.57
CA SER A 115 -21.86 -0.48 6.19
C SER A 115 -20.57 -1.10 5.65
N PRO A 116 -20.09 -0.73 4.45
CA PRO A 116 -18.79 -1.20 4.03
C PRO A 116 -17.82 -0.26 4.75
N GLN A 117 -17.16 -0.74 5.79
CA GLN A 117 -15.81 -0.25 6.01
C GLN A 117 -15.08 -0.63 4.71
N PRO A 118 -14.66 0.33 3.88
CA PRO A 118 -13.77 -0.02 2.80
C PRO A 118 -12.47 -0.43 3.50
N GLN A 119 -12.31 -1.72 3.73
CA GLN A 119 -10.99 -2.30 3.88
C GLN A 119 -10.42 -2.24 2.47
N GLU A 120 -9.82 -1.10 2.15
CA GLU A 120 -8.84 -1.04 1.09
C GLU A 120 -7.81 -2.10 1.41
N MET A 121 -7.84 -3.20 0.66
CA MET A 121 -6.79 -4.19 0.67
C MET A 121 -5.59 -3.51 -0.01
N TYR A 122 -4.78 -2.83 0.80
CA TYR A 122 -3.49 -2.35 0.36
C TYR A 122 -2.66 -3.58 -0.01
N VAL A 123 -2.20 -3.64 -1.26
CA VAL A 123 -1.30 -4.68 -1.78
C VAL A 123 0.02 -4.72 -0.98
N PHE A 124 0.28 -3.68 -0.18
CA PHE A 124 1.36 -3.60 0.82
C PHE A 124 0.94 -3.99 2.25
N SER A 125 -0.10 -4.81 2.42
CA SER A 125 -0.43 -5.45 3.71
C SER A 125 0.60 -6.51 4.15
N LEU A 126 1.81 -6.49 3.59
CA LEU A 126 2.91 -7.30 4.09
C LEU A 126 3.29 -6.84 5.51
N GLU A 127 3.15 -5.54 5.81
CA GLU A 127 3.45 -5.00 7.13
C GLU A 127 2.63 -5.67 8.24
N ASN A 128 1.33 -5.88 8.05
CA ASN A 128 0.50 -6.52 9.07
C ASN A 128 0.82 -8.02 9.24
N SER A 129 1.16 -8.72 8.16
CA SER A 129 1.53 -10.14 8.22
C SER A 129 2.93 -10.34 8.82
N LEU A 130 3.89 -9.51 8.42
CA LEU A 130 5.25 -9.52 8.95
C LEU A 130 5.28 -9.06 10.40
N ALA A 131 4.51 -8.04 10.78
CA ALA A 131 4.47 -7.54 12.16
C ALA A 131 4.06 -8.63 13.15
N SER A 132 3.10 -9.49 12.79
CA SER A 132 2.74 -10.66 13.60
C SER A 132 3.93 -11.60 13.80
N ILE A 133 4.67 -11.87 12.73
CA ILE A 133 5.79 -12.81 12.72
C ILE A 133 6.97 -12.22 13.51
N TYR A 134 7.32 -10.95 13.29
CA TYR A 134 8.35 -10.23 14.05
C TYR A 134 8.01 -10.11 15.53
N GLN A 135 6.73 -9.93 15.87
CA GLN A 135 6.31 -9.89 17.27
C GLN A 135 6.43 -11.27 17.95
N GLU A 136 6.27 -12.36 17.20
CA GLU A 136 6.42 -13.73 17.70
C GLU A 136 7.88 -14.17 17.76
N ILE A 137 8.72 -13.71 16.82
CA ILE A 137 10.20 -13.80 16.90
C ILE A 137 10.72 -13.02 18.11
N GLY A 138 10.20 -11.82 18.36
CA GLY A 138 10.60 -10.98 19.49
C GLY A 138 12.09 -10.62 19.44
N ASP A 139 12.82 -10.91 20.53
CA ASP A 139 14.27 -10.71 20.64
C ASP A 139 15.06 -12.03 20.45
N ASP A 140 14.43 -13.08 19.92
CA ASP A 140 15.08 -14.38 19.69
C ASP A 140 15.93 -14.36 18.42
N SER A 141 17.23 -14.16 18.60
CA SER A 141 18.20 -14.04 17.50
C SER A 141 18.33 -15.31 16.66
N GLU A 142 18.07 -16.50 17.23
CA GLU A 142 18.17 -17.77 16.49
C GLU A 142 16.94 -17.95 15.59
N LEU A 143 15.76 -17.56 16.07
CA LEU A 143 14.53 -17.58 15.28
C LEU A 143 14.55 -16.52 14.16
N GLU A 144 15.12 -15.35 14.43
CA GLU A 144 15.31 -14.28 13.46
C GLU A 144 16.23 -14.71 12.31
N GLU A 145 17.36 -15.34 12.63
CA GLU A 145 18.32 -15.85 11.64
C GLU A 145 17.68 -16.95 10.76
N LEU A 146 16.92 -17.86 11.37
CA LEU A 146 16.20 -18.92 10.65
C LEU A 146 15.11 -18.36 9.72
N PHE A 147 14.36 -17.36 10.18
CA PHE A 147 13.34 -16.73 9.36
C PHE A 147 13.95 -16.01 8.15
N ASN A 148 15.03 -15.26 8.37
CA ASN A 148 15.77 -14.60 7.30
C ASN A 148 16.36 -15.60 6.30
N SER A 149 16.91 -16.74 6.77
CA SER A 149 17.44 -17.76 5.85
C SER A 149 16.35 -18.36 4.97
N ILE A 150 15.17 -18.65 5.52
CA ILE A 150 14.03 -19.19 4.76
C ILE A 150 13.53 -18.17 3.73
N LEU A 151 13.46 -16.89 4.11
CA LEU A 151 13.07 -15.83 3.18
C LEU A 151 14.06 -15.71 2.02
N VAL A 152 15.37 -15.70 2.30
CA VAL A 152 16.41 -15.60 1.27
C VAL A 152 16.39 -16.83 0.36
N GLU A 153 16.25 -18.04 0.92
CA GLU A 153 16.17 -19.28 0.15
C GLU A 153 14.93 -19.31 -0.76
N SER A 154 13.78 -18.91 -0.22
CA SER A 154 12.55 -18.80 -1.01
C SER A 154 12.70 -17.78 -2.13
N ILE A 155 13.28 -16.60 -1.87
CA ILE A 155 13.52 -15.58 -2.90
C ILE A 155 14.52 -16.07 -3.94
N ASP A 156 15.61 -16.74 -3.53
CA ASP A 156 16.62 -17.28 -4.46
C ASP A 156 16.02 -18.35 -5.39
N GLU A 157 15.14 -19.21 -4.88
CA GLU A 157 14.40 -20.21 -5.69
C GLU A 157 13.62 -19.56 -6.84
N TYR A 158 12.94 -18.43 -6.56
CA TYR A 158 12.22 -17.69 -7.59
C TYR A 158 13.13 -16.93 -8.57
N LEU A 159 14.37 -16.65 -8.17
CA LEU A 159 15.34 -15.91 -8.98
C LEU A 159 16.28 -16.81 -9.79
N GLU A 160 16.23 -18.14 -9.61
CA GLU A 160 17.19 -19.09 -10.21
C GLU A 160 17.34 -18.97 -11.74
N ASP A 161 16.29 -18.58 -12.47
CA ASP A 161 16.28 -18.41 -13.93
C ASP A 161 16.23 -16.94 -14.39
N SER A 162 16.47 -15.99 -13.49
CA SER A 162 16.30 -14.56 -13.75
C SER A 162 17.64 -13.83 -13.95
N GLU A 163 17.68 -12.81 -14.82
CA GLU A 163 18.86 -11.95 -15.03
C GLU A 163 19.31 -11.20 -13.76
N TRP A 164 18.50 -11.26 -12.70
CA TRP A 164 18.68 -10.56 -11.43
C TRP A 164 19.64 -11.26 -10.48
N LYS A 165 19.89 -12.57 -10.65
CA LYS A 165 20.83 -13.34 -9.83
C LYS A 165 22.29 -12.87 -9.98
N GLU A 166 22.62 -12.22 -11.10
CA GLU A 166 23.97 -11.68 -11.35
C GLU A 166 24.23 -10.33 -10.67
N ARG A 167 23.23 -9.73 -9.99
CA ARG A 167 23.41 -8.47 -9.26
C ARG A 167 23.65 -8.75 -7.77
N PRO A 168 24.91 -8.71 -7.28
CA PRO A 168 25.25 -9.07 -5.90
C PRO A 168 24.58 -8.20 -4.84
N ASP A 169 24.25 -6.95 -5.18
CA ASP A 169 23.68 -5.97 -4.24
C ASP A 169 22.14 -6.07 -4.12
N PHE A 170 21.51 -7.04 -4.82
CA PHE A 170 20.04 -7.14 -4.91
C PHE A 170 19.39 -7.51 -3.57
N LEU A 171 19.93 -8.50 -2.86
CA LEU A 171 19.42 -8.93 -1.56
C LEU A 171 19.84 -8.00 -0.42
N GLU A 172 20.94 -7.25 -0.59
CA GLU A 172 21.38 -6.25 0.40
C GLU A 172 20.53 -4.96 0.35
N ASN A 173 19.91 -4.65 -0.79
CA ASN A 173 19.09 -3.46 -0.98
C ASN A 173 17.60 -3.78 -1.10
N LEU A 174 17.04 -4.44 -0.09
CA LEU A 174 15.61 -4.75 -0.02
C LEU A 174 14.69 -3.51 0.01
N LEU A 175 15.24 -2.29 0.07
CA LEU A 175 14.58 -1.03 -0.34
C LEU A 175 14.38 -0.98 -1.88
N LEU A 176 14.05 -2.13 -2.48
CA LEU A 176 13.96 -2.42 -3.91
C LEU A 176 13.18 -1.36 -4.69
N TRP A 177 12.19 -0.73 -4.07
CA TRP A 177 11.26 0.16 -4.77
C TRP A 177 11.83 1.53 -5.14
N GLU A 178 12.86 2.03 -4.44
CA GLU A 178 13.43 3.35 -4.73
C GLU A 178 14.52 3.32 -5.83
N GLY A 179 15.05 2.13 -6.15
CA GLY A 179 16.14 1.95 -7.12
C GLY A 179 15.74 1.38 -8.48
N LEU A 180 14.49 0.96 -8.66
CA LEU A 180 14.04 0.34 -9.92
C LEU A 180 13.83 1.39 -11.00
N THR A 181 14.37 1.10 -12.18
CA THR A 181 14.07 1.88 -13.39
C THR A 181 12.64 1.61 -13.87
N GLU A 182 12.05 2.54 -14.64
CA GLU A 182 10.67 2.38 -15.16
C GLU A 182 10.49 1.07 -15.95
N GLU A 183 11.53 0.64 -16.67
CA GLU A 183 11.54 -0.60 -17.46
C GLU A 183 11.46 -1.85 -16.56
N GLU A 184 12.17 -1.83 -15.43
CA GLU A 184 12.20 -2.92 -14.46
C GLU A 184 10.86 -3.01 -13.68
N ILE A 185 10.22 -1.88 -13.40
CA ILE A 185 8.88 -1.83 -12.78
C ILE A 185 7.82 -2.42 -13.72
N GLU A 186 7.87 -2.08 -15.01
CA GLU A 186 6.90 -2.57 -16.00
C GLU A 186 7.04 -4.08 -16.22
N PHE A 187 8.27 -4.59 -16.18
CA PHE A 187 8.55 -6.03 -16.23
C PHE A 187 7.95 -6.77 -15.02
N LEU A 188 8.18 -6.28 -13.79
CA LEU A 188 7.64 -6.87 -12.56
C LEU A 188 6.11 -6.88 -12.56
N GLU A 189 5.47 -5.78 -12.97
CA GLU A 189 4.01 -5.73 -13.09
C GLU A 189 3.48 -6.78 -14.09
N SER A 190 4.25 -7.08 -15.14
CA SER A 190 3.87 -8.06 -16.16
C SER A 190 3.95 -9.51 -15.64
N GLU A 191 4.95 -9.84 -14.83
CA GLU A 191 5.11 -11.18 -14.24
C GLU A 191 4.07 -11.44 -13.15
N ILE A 192 3.85 -10.46 -12.25
CA ILE A 192 2.83 -10.57 -11.20
C ILE A 192 1.42 -10.79 -11.80
N LYS A 193 1.12 -10.11 -12.93
CA LYS A 193 -0.15 -10.31 -13.65
C LYS A 193 -0.29 -11.68 -14.28
N LYS A 194 0.80 -12.38 -14.60
CA LYS A 194 0.74 -13.76 -15.12
C LYS A 194 0.37 -14.72 -14.00
N ASP A 195 0.97 -14.56 -12.83
CA ASP A 195 0.74 -15.45 -11.68
C ASP A 195 -0.65 -15.29 -11.07
N ILE A 196 -1.16 -14.06 -10.96
CA ILE A 196 -2.53 -13.80 -10.45
C ILE A 196 -3.62 -14.40 -11.37
N LYS A 197 -3.27 -14.66 -12.63
CA LYS A 197 -4.22 -15.14 -13.65
C LYS A 197 -4.14 -16.65 -13.87
N SER A 198 -3.17 -17.33 -13.26
CA SER A 198 -3.08 -18.80 -13.17
C SER A 198 -3.84 -19.33 -11.96
#